data_AF-A0A4R4JDL5-F1
#
_entry.id   AF-A0A4R4JDL5-F1
#
_cell.length_a   1.000
_cell.length_b   1.000
_cell.length_c   1.000
_cell.angle_alpha   90.00
_cell.angle_beta   90.00
_cell.angle_gamma   90.00
#
_symmetry.space_group_name_H-M   'P 1'
#
loop_
_entity.id
_entity.type
_entity.pdbx_description
1 polymer ?
#
loop_
_entity_poly.entity_id
_entity_poly.type
_entity_poly.pdbx_seq_one_letter_code
_entity_poly.pdbx_strand_id
1 'polypeptide(L)'
;MEKIRTVAETLAILHQYHHPFGLERQPKQLKTSDFDGPVIFSNDLETATVPPAFFTVQTIQELKALNGVPDSQYRSGKMESHHPLPEPFFAERLANAPANHIDLCKAFSAYIYGDSALVKDYEEMLNAKRFPMKVAFYSGDEITISKDNPLVIEDKDHRGGPVVLVYNQITIEPEGEVICYTNGRIEANVIQGSSYNLTSRGKDGEHGATGTNGNSGADGSKGTPGLQDKHKCITNPSSGFDGTNGSSGMRGTDGESAKAGDKLTIACPYVRGTVNLWSAGGNGGNGGDGGHGGNGGKGGNGGYGSFFEVIDSNHRHITTNSLCQSGLGGNGGNGGDGGDGGNGGHSGDGGDIYFSYSEGDPHINCGAFQGFAGAGGRPGWRGKGGDGGSTLTNTGNGGTESNITGKFGQAGIDGKSGEPGERTGNAGRIYVNGKLC
;
A
#
# COMPACT_ATOMS: atom_id res chain seq x y z
N MET A 1 15.73 -36.12 -21.66
CA MET A 1 15.53 -34.71 -21.26
C MET A 1 14.53 -34.14 -22.26
N GLU A 2 13.40 -33.57 -21.84
CA GLU A 2 12.58 -32.83 -22.81
C GLU A 2 13.42 -31.67 -23.33
N LYS A 3 13.47 -31.53 -24.66
CA LYS A 3 14.30 -30.53 -25.33
C LYS A 3 13.73 -29.15 -24.98
N ILE A 4 14.54 -28.28 -24.38
CA ILE A 4 14.20 -26.86 -24.25
C ILE A 4 14.13 -26.29 -25.67
N ARG A 5 13.00 -25.66 -26.02
CA ARG A 5 12.83 -25.02 -27.33
C ARG A 5 13.86 -23.91 -27.51
N THR A 6 14.38 -23.81 -28.71
CA THR A 6 15.14 -22.64 -29.16
C THR A 6 14.20 -21.48 -29.44
N VAL A 7 14.73 -20.26 -29.40
CA VAL A 7 14.00 -19.04 -29.77
C VAL A 7 13.37 -19.14 -31.17
N ALA A 8 14.10 -19.71 -32.13
CA ALA A 8 13.59 -19.90 -33.49
C ALA A 8 12.38 -20.84 -33.54
N GLU A 9 12.40 -21.93 -32.76
CA GLU A 9 11.26 -22.85 -32.65
C GLU A 9 10.04 -22.16 -32.02
N THR A 10 10.23 -21.39 -30.95
CA THR A 10 9.14 -20.63 -30.31
C THR A 10 8.55 -19.58 -31.26
N LEU A 11 9.40 -18.79 -31.95
CA LEU A 11 8.94 -17.81 -32.92
C LEU A 11 8.21 -18.46 -34.09
N ALA A 12 8.69 -19.60 -34.60
CA ALA A 12 8.01 -20.34 -35.67
C ALA A 12 6.61 -20.79 -35.26
N ILE A 13 6.44 -21.31 -34.03
CA ILE A 13 5.13 -21.69 -33.48
C ILE A 13 4.22 -20.47 -33.37
N LEU A 14 4.72 -19.35 -32.84
CA LEU A 14 3.93 -18.12 -32.69
C LEU A 14 3.49 -17.59 -34.05
N HIS A 15 4.37 -17.51 -35.05
CA HIS A 15 4.03 -17.08 -36.40
C HIS A 15 3.03 -17.99 -37.09
N GLN A 16 3.19 -19.31 -36.95
CA GLN A 16 2.35 -20.28 -37.65
C GLN A 16 0.93 -20.38 -37.05
N TYR A 17 0.81 -20.28 -35.72
CA TYR A 17 -0.45 -20.60 -35.04
C TYR A 17 -1.10 -19.41 -34.33
N HIS A 18 -0.33 -18.42 -33.88
CA HIS A 18 -0.82 -17.33 -33.02
C HIS A 18 -0.79 -15.94 -33.67
N HIS A 19 -0.16 -15.81 -34.83
CA HIS A 19 -0.14 -14.61 -35.67
C HIS A 19 0.15 -13.31 -34.86
N PRO A 20 1.31 -13.22 -34.17
CA PRO A 20 1.66 -12.06 -33.37
C PRO A 20 1.66 -10.77 -34.20
N PHE A 21 1.20 -9.68 -33.60
CA PHE A 21 1.18 -8.34 -34.19
C PHE A 21 1.97 -7.35 -33.33
N GLY A 22 2.57 -6.33 -33.95
CA GLY A 22 3.43 -5.37 -33.26
C GLY A 22 4.91 -5.79 -33.17
N LEU A 23 5.28 -6.92 -33.80
CA LEU A 23 6.66 -7.41 -33.86
C LEU A 23 7.60 -6.43 -34.57
N GLU A 24 7.08 -5.69 -35.54
CA GLU A 24 7.82 -4.69 -36.31
C GLU A 24 8.30 -3.50 -35.46
N ARG A 25 7.75 -3.35 -34.25
CA ARG A 25 8.12 -2.30 -33.29
C ARG A 25 9.12 -2.79 -32.24
N GLN A 26 9.40 -4.10 -32.22
CA GLN A 26 10.34 -4.66 -31.26
C GLN A 26 11.78 -4.34 -31.68
N PRO A 27 12.62 -3.82 -30.77
CA PRO A 27 14.02 -3.60 -31.05
C PRO A 27 14.75 -4.94 -31.18
N LYS A 28 15.57 -5.10 -32.22
CA LYS A 28 16.44 -6.28 -32.35
C LYS A 28 17.49 -6.33 -31.24
N GLN A 29 17.99 -5.17 -30.84
CA GLN A 29 18.95 -5.03 -29.76
C GLN A 29 18.44 -3.98 -28.78
N LEU A 30 18.47 -4.31 -27.49
CA LEU A 30 18.04 -3.41 -26.43
C LEU A 30 19.11 -3.35 -25.34
N LYS A 31 19.50 -2.15 -24.92
CA LYS A 31 20.30 -1.96 -23.70
C LYS A 31 19.49 -1.15 -22.73
N THR A 32 19.33 -1.64 -21.50
CA THR A 32 18.52 -0.93 -20.52
C THR A 32 19.15 0.39 -20.08
N SER A 33 20.47 0.51 -20.19
CA SER A 33 21.22 1.74 -19.91
C SER A 33 20.99 2.87 -20.92
N ASP A 34 20.30 2.61 -22.03
CA ASP A 34 19.91 3.65 -23.00
C ASP A 34 18.67 4.46 -22.54
N PHE A 35 18.08 4.12 -21.38
CA PHE A 35 16.86 4.74 -20.85
C PHE A 35 17.09 5.48 -19.53
N ASP A 36 16.23 6.45 -19.24
CA ASP A 36 16.22 7.16 -17.95
C ASP A 36 15.42 6.36 -16.92
N GLY A 37 16.09 5.39 -16.27
CA GLY A 37 15.50 4.53 -15.23
C GLY A 37 15.15 3.11 -15.70
N PRO A 38 14.33 2.38 -14.92
CA PRO A 38 13.97 1.00 -15.22
C PRO A 38 13.32 0.86 -16.60
N VAL A 39 13.66 -0.21 -17.32
CA VAL A 39 12.96 -0.58 -18.54
C VAL A 39 11.79 -1.49 -18.17
N ILE A 40 10.58 -1.09 -18.53
CA ILE A 40 9.36 -1.78 -18.18
C ILE A 40 8.81 -2.51 -19.39
N PHE A 41 8.70 -3.84 -19.28
CA PHE A 41 7.95 -4.69 -20.18
C PHE A 41 6.59 -4.99 -19.56
N SER A 42 5.55 -4.40 -20.15
CA SER A 42 4.17 -4.52 -19.67
C SER A 42 3.20 -5.04 -20.72
N ASN A 43 2.05 -5.52 -20.27
CA ASN A 43 0.88 -5.79 -21.11
C ASN A 43 0.07 -4.53 -21.45
N ASP A 44 0.37 -3.40 -20.81
CA ASP A 44 -0.21 -2.09 -21.10
C ASP A 44 0.71 -1.23 -21.96
N LEU A 45 0.13 -0.57 -22.97
CA LEU A 45 0.88 0.24 -23.93
C LEU A 45 1.40 1.55 -23.32
N GLU A 46 0.73 2.10 -22.31
CA GLU A 46 1.14 3.37 -21.67
C GLU A 46 2.22 3.15 -20.62
N THR A 47 2.15 2.02 -19.91
CA THR A 47 3.14 1.64 -18.89
C THR A 47 4.45 1.13 -19.50
N ALA A 48 4.40 0.46 -20.66
CA ALA A 48 5.60 -0.16 -21.24
C ALA A 48 6.60 0.86 -21.81
N THR A 49 7.88 0.73 -21.45
CA THR A 49 8.98 1.56 -21.98
C THR A 49 9.24 1.29 -23.45
N VAL A 50 9.07 0.03 -23.87
CA VAL A 50 9.12 -0.40 -25.27
C VAL A 50 7.72 -0.90 -25.65
N PRO A 51 7.16 -0.53 -26.82
CA PRO A 51 5.82 -0.98 -27.18
C PRO A 51 5.74 -2.51 -27.22
N PRO A 52 4.82 -3.19 -26.51
CA PRO A 52 4.62 -4.63 -26.62
C PRO A 52 4.12 -5.05 -28.00
N ALA A 53 4.58 -6.22 -28.46
CA ALA A 53 3.83 -7.02 -29.41
C ALA A 53 2.79 -7.86 -28.65
N PHE A 54 1.82 -8.40 -29.37
CA PHE A 54 0.80 -9.23 -28.76
C PHE A 54 0.42 -10.40 -29.65
N PHE A 55 -0.01 -11.48 -29.01
CA PHE A 55 -0.68 -12.59 -29.67
C PHE A 55 -1.85 -13.06 -28.80
N THR A 56 -2.68 -13.92 -29.37
CA THR A 56 -3.83 -14.50 -28.68
C THR A 56 -3.67 -16.00 -28.54
N VAL A 57 -3.97 -16.49 -27.35
CA VAL A 57 -4.07 -17.90 -27.04
C VAL A 57 -5.53 -18.26 -26.90
N GLN A 58 -5.96 -19.35 -27.52
CA GLN A 58 -7.38 -19.74 -27.59
C GLN A 58 -7.78 -20.66 -26.43
N THR A 59 -6.82 -21.39 -25.85
CA THR A 59 -7.10 -22.39 -24.84
C THR A 59 -6.03 -22.46 -23.74
N ILE A 60 -6.39 -23.00 -22.59
CA ILE A 60 -5.46 -23.22 -21.47
C ILE A 60 -4.37 -24.23 -21.82
N GLN A 61 -4.68 -25.20 -22.69
CA GLN A 61 -3.74 -26.19 -23.21
C GLN A 61 -2.63 -25.50 -24.02
N GLU A 62 -3.01 -24.60 -24.93
CA GLU A 62 -2.06 -23.80 -25.70
C GLU A 62 -1.21 -22.93 -24.77
N LEU A 63 -1.83 -22.28 -23.77
CA LEU A 63 -1.08 -21.43 -22.83
C LEU A 63 -0.09 -22.26 -22.01
N LYS A 64 -0.46 -23.47 -21.56
CA LYS A 64 0.46 -24.37 -20.86
C LYS A 64 1.62 -24.79 -21.75
N ALA A 65 1.35 -25.11 -23.02
CA ALA A 65 2.39 -25.49 -23.98
C ALA A 65 3.36 -24.34 -24.32
N LEU A 66 2.89 -23.09 -24.27
CA LEU A 66 3.72 -21.91 -24.53
C LEU A 66 4.45 -21.41 -23.28
N ASN A 67 3.73 -21.19 -22.18
CA ASN A 67 4.22 -20.47 -21.00
C ASN A 67 4.37 -21.34 -19.74
N GLY A 68 3.69 -22.49 -19.69
CA GLY A 68 3.58 -23.31 -18.49
C GLY A 68 4.78 -24.22 -18.21
N VAL A 69 4.64 -24.98 -17.12
CA VAL A 69 5.55 -26.06 -16.78
C VAL A 69 5.00 -27.38 -17.35
N PRO A 70 5.81 -28.17 -18.09
CA PRO A 70 5.34 -29.43 -18.66
C PRO A 70 4.96 -30.47 -17.61
N ASP A 71 3.85 -31.20 -17.82
CA ASP A 71 3.39 -32.28 -16.93
C ASP A 71 4.42 -33.41 -16.77
N SER A 72 5.31 -33.57 -17.74
CA SER A 72 6.41 -34.54 -17.71
C SER A 72 7.32 -34.36 -16.50
N GLN A 73 7.49 -33.12 -16.00
CA GLN A 73 8.29 -32.81 -14.81
C GLN A 73 7.65 -33.41 -13.54
N TYR A 74 6.32 -33.43 -13.48
CA TYR A 74 5.56 -34.03 -12.39
C TYR A 74 5.51 -35.56 -12.51
N ARG A 75 5.15 -36.07 -13.70
CA ARG A 75 5.02 -37.52 -13.93
C ARG A 75 6.34 -38.27 -13.82
N SER A 76 7.47 -37.61 -14.09
CA SER A 76 8.80 -38.19 -13.90
C SER A 76 9.28 -38.16 -12.45
N GLY A 77 8.50 -37.60 -11.52
CA GLY A 77 8.86 -37.44 -10.10
C GLY A 77 9.96 -36.42 -9.87
N LYS A 78 10.32 -35.60 -10.87
CA LYS A 78 11.33 -34.55 -10.72
C LYS A 78 10.82 -33.40 -9.87
N MET A 79 9.53 -33.11 -9.97
CA MET A 79 8.87 -32.03 -9.27
C MET A 79 7.60 -32.53 -8.57
N GLU A 80 7.44 -32.19 -7.30
CA GLU A 80 6.25 -32.54 -6.52
C GLU A 80 5.11 -31.56 -6.81
N SER A 81 3.87 -32.03 -6.71
CA SER A 81 2.69 -31.17 -6.79
C SER A 81 2.63 -30.26 -5.57
N HIS A 82 2.61 -28.95 -5.79
CA HIS A 82 2.76 -27.95 -4.73
C HIS A 82 1.78 -26.77 -4.86
N HIS A 83 0.99 -26.75 -5.94
CA HIS A 83 -0.03 -25.73 -6.14
C HIS A 83 -1.30 -26.07 -5.36
N PRO A 84 -1.93 -25.07 -4.70
CA PRO A 84 -3.24 -25.26 -4.09
C PRO A 84 -4.24 -25.78 -5.12
N LEU A 85 -4.87 -26.91 -4.83
CA LEU A 85 -5.93 -27.46 -5.67
C LEU A 85 -7.25 -26.73 -5.35
N PRO A 86 -8.12 -26.54 -6.35
CA PRO A 86 -9.47 -26.03 -6.13
C PRO A 86 -10.30 -27.05 -5.34
N GLU A 87 -11.44 -26.60 -4.82
CA GLU A 87 -12.48 -27.55 -4.36
C GLU A 87 -12.89 -28.51 -5.50
N PRO A 88 -13.47 -29.69 -5.19
CA PRO A 88 -13.96 -30.61 -6.21
C PRO A 88 -14.87 -29.91 -7.23
N PHE A 89 -14.74 -30.29 -8.50
CA PHE A 89 -15.48 -29.64 -9.58
C PHE A 89 -16.99 -29.83 -9.43
N PHE A 90 -17.73 -28.74 -9.65
CA PHE A 90 -19.20 -28.79 -9.69
C PHE A 90 -19.71 -27.72 -10.67
N ALA A 91 -20.26 -28.17 -11.81
CA ALA A 91 -20.59 -27.31 -12.95
C ALA A 91 -21.58 -26.19 -12.59
N GLU A 92 -22.64 -26.51 -11.84
CA GLU A 92 -23.71 -25.57 -11.48
C GLU A 92 -23.20 -24.42 -10.61
N ARG A 93 -22.25 -24.71 -9.72
CA ARG A 93 -21.60 -23.72 -8.86
C ARG A 93 -20.73 -22.75 -9.66
N LEU A 94 -20.08 -23.24 -10.70
CA LEU A 94 -19.11 -22.47 -11.50
C LEU A 94 -19.73 -21.80 -12.73
N ALA A 95 -20.92 -22.23 -13.17
CA ALA A 95 -21.60 -21.67 -14.34
C ALA A 95 -21.77 -20.14 -14.25
N ASN A 96 -22.12 -19.64 -13.05
CA ASN A 96 -22.31 -18.21 -12.78
C ASN A 96 -21.12 -17.57 -12.03
N ALA A 97 -20.05 -18.33 -11.77
CA ALA A 97 -18.88 -17.79 -11.09
C ALA A 97 -18.14 -16.83 -12.03
N PRO A 98 -17.65 -15.68 -11.50
CA PRO A 98 -16.83 -14.77 -12.29
C PRO A 98 -15.49 -15.43 -12.63
N ALA A 99 -14.82 -14.97 -13.70
CA ALA A 99 -13.56 -15.56 -14.16
C ALA A 99 -12.42 -15.52 -13.11
N ASN A 100 -12.51 -14.62 -12.14
CA ASN A 100 -11.59 -14.48 -11.01
C ASN A 100 -12.04 -15.23 -9.74
N HIS A 101 -13.04 -16.12 -9.84
CA HIS A 101 -13.46 -16.98 -8.73
C HIS A 101 -12.27 -17.81 -8.23
N ILE A 102 -12.13 -17.94 -6.90
CA ILE A 102 -10.95 -18.54 -6.25
C ILE A 102 -10.59 -19.93 -6.80
N ASP A 103 -11.57 -20.80 -7.03
CA ASP A 103 -11.31 -22.12 -7.60
C ASP A 103 -10.91 -22.10 -9.07
N LEU A 104 -11.41 -21.16 -9.87
CA LEU A 104 -10.94 -20.99 -11.25
C LEU A 104 -9.51 -20.44 -11.26
N CYS A 105 -9.14 -19.59 -10.30
CA CYS A 105 -7.76 -19.11 -10.14
C CYS A 105 -6.81 -20.24 -9.70
N LYS A 106 -7.21 -21.05 -8.70
CA LYS A 106 -6.45 -22.23 -8.25
C LYS A 106 -6.29 -23.25 -9.36
N ALA A 107 -7.39 -23.61 -10.04
CA ALA A 107 -7.38 -24.54 -11.16
C ALA A 107 -6.50 -24.02 -12.31
N PHE A 108 -6.60 -22.74 -12.68
CA PHE A 108 -5.75 -22.15 -13.72
C PHE A 108 -4.26 -22.23 -13.36
N SER A 109 -3.90 -21.84 -12.13
CA SER A 109 -2.50 -21.91 -11.67
C SER A 109 -1.98 -23.35 -11.66
N ALA A 110 -2.75 -24.28 -11.11
CA ALA A 110 -2.39 -25.70 -11.07
C ALA A 110 -2.34 -26.32 -12.48
N TYR A 111 -3.15 -25.85 -13.42
CA TYR A 111 -3.12 -26.33 -14.80
C TYR A 111 -1.87 -25.85 -15.52
N ILE A 112 -1.55 -24.55 -15.45
CA ILE A 112 -0.42 -23.96 -16.18
C ILE A 112 0.92 -24.36 -15.58
N TYR A 113 1.06 -24.26 -14.26
CA TYR A 113 2.33 -24.45 -13.57
C TYR A 113 2.44 -25.81 -12.89
N GLY A 114 1.33 -26.53 -12.64
CA GLY A 114 1.27 -27.84 -12.00
C GLY A 114 1.08 -29.03 -12.95
N ASP A 115 0.76 -30.20 -12.37
CA ASP A 115 0.28 -31.36 -13.14
C ASP A 115 -1.18 -31.12 -13.56
N SER A 116 -1.39 -30.84 -14.84
CA SER A 116 -2.70 -30.48 -15.38
C SER A 116 -3.74 -31.59 -15.24
N ALA A 117 -3.30 -32.85 -15.08
CA ALA A 117 -4.19 -33.98 -14.85
C ALA A 117 -5.00 -33.85 -13.55
N LEU A 118 -4.48 -33.16 -12.53
CA LEU A 118 -5.14 -32.98 -11.23
C LEU A 118 -6.35 -32.04 -11.28
N VAL A 119 -6.45 -31.23 -12.32
CA VAL A 119 -7.51 -30.21 -12.49
C VAL A 119 -8.17 -30.32 -13.87
N LYS A 120 -8.11 -31.51 -14.48
CA LYS A 120 -8.63 -31.76 -15.82
C LYS A 120 -10.12 -31.44 -15.95
N ASP A 121 -10.91 -31.71 -14.91
CA ASP A 121 -12.35 -31.45 -14.88
C ASP A 121 -12.71 -29.95 -14.99
N TYR A 122 -11.78 -29.05 -14.67
CA TYR A 122 -11.97 -27.61 -14.79
C TYR A 122 -11.72 -27.05 -16.20
N GLU A 123 -11.13 -27.85 -17.10
CA GLU A 123 -10.59 -27.40 -18.38
C GLU A 123 -11.61 -26.68 -19.27
N GLU A 124 -12.80 -27.25 -19.44
CA GLU A 124 -13.86 -26.67 -20.28
C GLU A 124 -14.32 -25.30 -19.74
N MET A 125 -14.50 -25.21 -18.42
CA MET A 125 -14.92 -23.97 -17.75
C MET A 125 -13.82 -22.90 -17.82
N LEU A 126 -12.55 -23.28 -17.67
CA LEU A 126 -11.42 -22.37 -17.80
C LEU A 126 -11.34 -21.80 -19.22
N ASN A 127 -11.48 -22.65 -20.23
CA ASN A 127 -11.52 -22.25 -21.64
C ASN A 127 -12.69 -21.30 -21.92
N ALA A 128 -13.89 -21.62 -21.43
CA ALA A 128 -15.08 -20.78 -21.65
C ALA A 128 -15.03 -19.42 -20.93
N LYS A 129 -14.39 -19.34 -19.75
CA LYS A 129 -14.41 -18.13 -18.89
C LYS A 129 -13.18 -17.22 -19.06
N ARG A 130 -12.03 -17.76 -19.44
CA ARG A 130 -10.74 -17.02 -19.44
C ARG A 130 -10.11 -16.86 -20.81
N PHE A 131 -10.62 -17.55 -21.83
CA PHE A 131 -10.08 -17.52 -23.17
C PHE A 131 -11.14 -17.02 -24.18
N PRO A 132 -10.73 -16.38 -25.30
CA PRO A 132 -9.35 -16.12 -25.73
C PRO A 132 -8.59 -15.14 -24.83
N MET A 133 -7.30 -15.39 -24.62
CA MET A 133 -6.43 -14.57 -23.78
C MET A 133 -5.39 -13.83 -24.62
N LYS A 134 -5.27 -12.53 -24.40
CA LYS A 134 -4.21 -11.70 -25.01
C LYS A 134 -2.94 -11.80 -24.16
N VAL A 135 -1.82 -12.07 -24.82
CA VAL A 135 -0.50 -12.23 -24.18
C VAL A 135 0.43 -11.14 -24.69
N ALA A 136 1.11 -10.44 -23.77
CA ALA A 136 2.13 -9.46 -24.12
C ALA A 136 3.44 -10.16 -24.47
N PHE A 137 4.08 -9.71 -25.53
CA PHE A 137 5.21 -10.38 -26.14
C PHE A 137 6.32 -9.39 -26.48
N TYR A 138 7.53 -9.74 -26.07
CA TYR A 138 8.75 -8.99 -26.33
C TYR A 138 9.79 -9.93 -26.93
N SER A 139 10.37 -9.54 -28.06
CA SER A 139 11.36 -10.38 -28.73
C SER A 139 12.43 -9.59 -29.42
N GLY A 140 13.65 -10.13 -29.44
CA GLY A 140 14.77 -9.54 -30.15
C GLY A 140 15.92 -10.52 -30.31
N ASP A 141 17.00 -10.04 -30.90
CA ASP A 141 18.25 -10.79 -30.98
C ASP A 141 18.99 -10.72 -29.64
N GLU A 142 19.16 -9.52 -29.08
CA GLU A 142 19.94 -9.32 -27.87
C GLU A 142 19.31 -8.30 -26.92
N ILE A 143 19.37 -8.58 -25.62
CA ILE A 143 19.10 -7.60 -24.58
C ILE A 143 20.26 -7.57 -23.58
N THR A 144 20.72 -6.37 -23.24
CA THR A 144 21.71 -6.14 -22.17
C THR A 144 21.04 -5.40 -21.02
N ILE A 145 21.07 -5.98 -19.83
CA ILE A 145 20.45 -5.45 -18.61
C ILE A 145 21.54 -4.96 -17.66
N SER A 146 21.50 -3.66 -17.37
CA SER A 146 22.42 -2.99 -16.44
C SER A 146 21.86 -2.91 -15.02
N LYS A 147 22.72 -2.64 -14.05
CA LYS A 147 22.36 -2.47 -12.63
C LYS A 147 21.47 -1.24 -12.40
N ASP A 148 21.84 -0.11 -12.97
CA ASP A 148 21.17 1.17 -12.72
C ASP A 148 19.83 1.27 -13.46
N ASN A 149 19.63 0.43 -14.47
CA ASN A 149 18.40 0.33 -15.25
C ASN A 149 17.91 -1.13 -15.26
N PRO A 150 17.29 -1.62 -14.17
CA PRO A 150 16.80 -2.98 -14.12
C PRO A 150 15.68 -3.19 -15.15
N LEU A 151 15.47 -4.45 -15.54
CA LEU A 151 14.33 -4.85 -16.36
C LEU A 151 13.17 -5.22 -15.44
N VAL A 152 12.04 -4.55 -15.59
CA VAL A 152 10.80 -4.80 -14.83
C VAL A 152 9.77 -5.44 -15.75
N ILE A 153 9.21 -6.58 -15.33
CA ILE A 153 8.14 -7.30 -16.02
C ILE A 153 6.87 -7.16 -15.17
N GLU A 154 5.86 -6.43 -15.67
CA GLU A 154 4.67 -6.14 -14.87
C GLU A 154 3.36 -6.08 -15.66
N ASP A 155 2.26 -6.21 -14.92
CA ASP A 155 0.91 -5.96 -15.38
C ASP A 155 0.39 -4.74 -14.62
N LYS A 156 -0.01 -3.67 -15.34
CA LYS A 156 -0.44 -2.40 -14.73
C LYS A 156 -1.54 -2.60 -13.69
N ASP A 157 -2.47 -3.51 -13.99
CA ASP A 157 -3.63 -3.79 -13.14
C ASP A 157 -3.34 -4.85 -12.06
N HIS A 158 -2.14 -5.46 -12.06
CA HIS A 158 -1.73 -6.52 -11.13
C HIS A 158 -2.73 -7.69 -11.11
N ARG A 159 -3.26 -8.07 -12.27
CA ARG A 159 -4.23 -9.17 -12.43
C ARG A 159 -3.57 -10.47 -12.88
N GLY A 160 -2.24 -10.49 -12.93
CA GLY A 160 -1.46 -11.63 -13.39
C GLY A 160 -1.54 -11.82 -14.90
N GLY A 161 -1.69 -10.75 -15.68
CA GLY A 161 -1.61 -10.81 -17.14
C GLY A 161 -0.26 -11.35 -17.61
N PRO A 162 -0.22 -12.33 -18.54
CA PRO A 162 1.02 -12.96 -18.94
C PRO A 162 1.89 -12.04 -19.81
N VAL A 163 3.18 -11.94 -19.47
CA VAL A 163 4.20 -11.22 -20.23
C VAL A 163 5.33 -12.18 -20.61
N VAL A 164 5.63 -12.28 -21.90
CA VAL A 164 6.56 -13.25 -22.47
C VAL A 164 7.72 -12.54 -23.16
N LEU A 165 8.93 -12.97 -22.84
CA LEU A 165 10.17 -12.49 -23.42
C LEU A 165 10.84 -13.63 -24.19
N VAL A 166 11.25 -13.38 -25.43
CA VAL A 166 11.93 -14.35 -26.29
C VAL A 166 13.14 -13.69 -26.97
N TYR A 167 14.35 -13.98 -26.51
CA TYR A 167 15.58 -13.35 -27.00
C TYR A 167 16.66 -14.37 -27.35
N ASN A 168 17.42 -14.18 -28.44
CA ASN A 168 18.54 -15.09 -28.70
C ASN A 168 19.57 -15.04 -27.56
N GLN A 169 19.88 -13.84 -27.06
CA GLN A 169 20.82 -13.64 -25.97
C GLN A 169 20.31 -12.61 -24.96
N ILE A 170 20.41 -12.94 -23.68
CA ILE A 170 20.23 -12.04 -22.55
C ILE A 170 21.56 -11.91 -21.83
N THR A 171 22.16 -10.73 -21.88
CA THR A 171 23.37 -10.40 -21.10
C THR A 171 22.93 -9.57 -19.90
N ILE A 172 23.25 -10.02 -18.69
CA ILE A 172 22.97 -9.27 -17.47
C ILE A 172 24.33 -8.86 -16.89
N GLU A 173 24.55 -7.55 -16.85
CA GLU A 173 25.76 -6.95 -16.30
C GLU A 173 25.89 -7.24 -14.80
N PRO A 174 27.08 -7.09 -14.19
CA PRO A 174 27.27 -7.35 -12.78
C PRO A 174 26.25 -6.59 -11.91
N GLU A 175 25.55 -7.32 -11.03
CA GLU A 175 24.47 -6.82 -10.18
C GLU A 175 23.22 -6.31 -10.93
N GLY A 176 23.14 -6.52 -12.24
CA GLY A 176 21.92 -6.32 -13.03
C GLY A 176 20.78 -7.18 -12.52
N GLU A 177 19.57 -6.66 -12.63
CA GLU A 177 18.37 -7.29 -12.07
C GLU A 177 17.22 -7.35 -13.08
N VAL A 178 16.54 -8.49 -13.10
CA VAL A 178 15.21 -8.66 -13.69
C VAL A 178 14.21 -8.85 -12.56
N ILE A 179 13.18 -8.01 -12.51
CA ILE A 179 12.13 -8.04 -11.48
C ILE A 179 10.80 -8.36 -12.13
N CYS A 180 10.14 -9.43 -11.69
CA CYS A 180 8.86 -9.87 -12.20
C CYS A 180 7.76 -9.67 -11.15
N TYR A 181 6.77 -8.83 -11.47
CA TYR A 181 5.59 -8.55 -10.64
C TYR A 181 4.32 -9.23 -11.16
N THR A 182 4.38 -9.92 -12.30
CA THR A 182 3.25 -10.59 -12.95
C THR A 182 3.64 -12.00 -13.40
N ASN A 183 2.76 -12.69 -14.14
CA ASN A 183 3.06 -13.99 -14.74
C ASN A 183 4.06 -13.84 -15.89
N GLY A 184 5.35 -13.93 -15.57
CA GLY A 184 6.45 -13.77 -16.51
C GLY A 184 6.95 -15.08 -17.10
N ARG A 185 7.25 -15.07 -18.40
CA ARG A 185 7.97 -16.14 -19.09
C ARG A 185 9.19 -15.55 -19.79
N ILE A 186 10.37 -16.08 -19.52
CA ILE A 186 11.61 -15.73 -20.22
C ILE A 186 12.12 -16.96 -20.96
N GLU A 187 12.20 -16.87 -22.28
CA GLU A 187 12.88 -17.86 -23.13
C GLU A 187 14.08 -17.21 -23.81
N ALA A 188 15.25 -17.83 -23.71
CA ALA A 188 16.42 -17.38 -24.42
C ALA A 188 17.35 -18.52 -24.81
N ASN A 189 18.12 -18.39 -25.91
CA ASN A 189 19.11 -19.42 -26.22
C ASN A 189 20.29 -19.35 -25.24
N VAL A 190 20.68 -18.13 -24.84
CA VAL A 190 21.78 -17.86 -23.91
C VAL A 190 21.35 -16.83 -22.86
N ILE A 191 21.56 -17.12 -21.58
CA ILE A 191 21.55 -16.14 -20.49
C ILE A 191 22.95 -16.12 -19.86
N GLN A 192 23.57 -14.94 -19.80
CA GLN A 192 24.94 -14.81 -19.32
C GLN A 192 25.17 -13.55 -18.48
N GLY A 193 26.11 -13.64 -17.54
CA GLY A 193 26.60 -12.53 -16.73
C GLY A 193 27.72 -12.99 -15.80
N SER A 194 28.29 -12.09 -15.01
CA SER A 194 29.23 -12.48 -13.94
C SER A 194 28.48 -12.87 -12.66
N SER A 195 27.60 -12.00 -12.18
CA SER A 195 26.67 -12.21 -11.08
C SER A 195 25.43 -11.34 -11.28
N TYR A 196 24.24 -11.91 -11.25
CA TYR A 196 22.99 -11.20 -11.57
C TYR A 196 21.78 -11.76 -10.81
N ASN A 197 20.70 -10.98 -10.79
CA ASN A 197 19.48 -11.28 -10.03
C ASN A 197 18.28 -11.52 -10.96
N LEU A 198 17.54 -12.59 -10.72
CA LEU A 198 16.23 -12.83 -11.31
C LEU A 198 15.23 -12.98 -10.16
N THR A 199 14.36 -12.00 -10.04
CA THR A 199 13.49 -11.83 -8.88
C THR A 199 12.02 -11.99 -9.30
N SER A 200 11.26 -12.83 -8.60
CA SER A 200 9.80 -12.77 -8.62
C SER A 200 9.31 -12.15 -7.32
N ARG A 201 8.55 -11.06 -7.41
CA ARG A 201 8.19 -10.26 -6.24
C ARG A 201 6.71 -9.87 -6.24
N GLY A 202 6.08 -9.98 -5.07
CA GLY A 202 4.77 -9.38 -4.82
C GLY A 202 4.86 -7.86 -4.65
N LYS A 203 3.86 -7.12 -5.12
CA LYS A 203 3.82 -5.67 -4.96
C LYS A 203 3.58 -5.28 -3.50
N ASP A 204 4.32 -4.29 -3.02
CA ASP A 204 4.14 -3.73 -1.67
C ASP A 204 2.78 -3.01 -1.59
N GLY A 205 2.18 -3.00 -0.40
CA GLY A 205 0.96 -2.25 -0.10
C GLY A 205 1.26 -0.79 0.21
N GLU A 206 0.35 0.10 -0.15
CA GLU A 206 0.47 1.53 0.10
C GLU A 206 0.34 1.87 1.59
N HIS A 207 1.08 2.87 2.03
CA HIS A 207 0.99 3.38 3.40
C HIS A 207 -0.32 4.16 3.61
N GLY A 208 -0.90 4.00 4.79
CA GLY A 208 -2.04 4.77 5.23
C GLY A 208 -1.66 6.25 5.43
N ALA A 209 -2.59 7.14 5.10
CA ALA A 209 -2.45 8.57 5.31
C ALA A 209 -2.70 8.93 6.78
N THR A 210 -1.90 9.88 7.30
CA THR A 210 -2.09 10.45 8.62
C THR A 210 -3.43 11.18 8.72
N GLY A 211 -4.14 10.95 9.82
CA GLY A 211 -5.38 11.65 10.14
C GLY A 211 -5.13 13.15 10.40
N THR A 212 -6.04 14.00 9.94
CA THR A 212 -5.91 15.45 10.16
C THR A 212 -6.11 15.81 11.62
N ASN A 213 -5.32 16.75 12.12
CA ASN A 213 -5.50 17.29 13.47
C ASN A 213 -6.83 18.03 13.60
N GLY A 214 -7.39 18.00 14.80
CA GLY A 214 -8.51 18.81 15.20
C GLY A 214 -8.13 20.28 15.38
N ASN A 215 -9.09 21.16 15.15
CA ASN A 215 -8.93 22.59 15.36
C ASN A 215 -9.13 22.94 16.83
N SER A 216 -8.30 23.84 17.33
CA SER A 216 -8.51 24.37 18.68
C SER A 216 -9.75 25.26 18.72
N GLY A 217 -10.44 25.24 19.85
CA GLY A 217 -11.56 26.13 20.13
C GLY A 217 -11.10 27.58 20.29
N ALA A 218 -12.02 28.50 20.01
CA ALA A 218 -11.81 29.92 20.22
C ALA A 218 -12.07 30.29 21.68
N ASP A 219 -11.27 31.21 22.21
CA ASP A 219 -11.48 31.76 23.55
C ASP A 219 -12.78 32.56 23.62
N GLY A 220 -13.44 32.48 24.76
CA GLY A 220 -14.61 33.27 25.09
C GLY A 220 -14.26 34.74 25.29
N SER A 221 -15.12 35.63 24.76
CA SER A 221 -14.93 37.06 24.96
C SER A 221 -15.19 37.48 26.40
N LYS A 222 -14.47 38.51 26.86
CA LYS A 222 -14.61 39.05 28.22
C LYS A 222 -15.96 39.76 28.38
N GLY A 223 -16.52 39.69 29.59
CA GLY A 223 -17.70 40.45 29.96
C GLY A 223 -17.44 41.95 30.01
N THR A 224 -18.48 42.74 29.75
CA THR A 224 -18.41 44.20 29.82
C THR A 224 -18.42 44.67 31.27
N PRO A 225 -17.60 45.69 31.63
CA PRO A 225 -17.65 46.28 32.95
C PRO A 225 -19.03 46.86 33.29
N GLY A 226 -19.39 46.79 34.56
CA GLY A 226 -20.58 47.45 35.10
C GLY A 226 -20.29 48.89 35.53
N LEU A 227 -21.37 49.62 35.78
CA LEU A 227 -21.37 51.01 36.22
C LEU A 227 -22.04 51.14 37.59
N GLN A 228 -21.40 51.81 38.55
CA GLN A 228 -22.01 52.14 39.85
C GLN A 228 -21.80 53.60 40.25
N ASP A 229 -22.73 54.13 41.03
CA ASP A 229 -22.57 55.37 41.79
C ASP A 229 -22.31 55.08 43.29
N LYS A 230 -22.26 56.13 44.11
CA LYS A 230 -22.02 56.03 45.56
C LYS A 230 -23.09 55.23 46.34
N HIS A 231 -24.29 55.07 45.78
CA HIS A 231 -25.47 54.58 46.49
C HIS A 231 -26.13 53.36 45.85
N LYS A 232 -25.89 53.07 44.57
CA LYS A 232 -26.46 51.93 43.84
C LYS A 232 -25.60 51.49 42.64
N CYS A 233 -25.78 50.23 42.24
CA CYS A 233 -25.34 49.77 40.92
C CYS A 233 -26.28 50.33 39.83
N ILE A 234 -25.71 51.00 38.82
CA ILE A 234 -26.45 51.57 37.69
C ILE A 234 -26.59 50.54 36.57
N THR A 235 -25.52 49.80 36.28
CA THR A 235 -25.51 48.75 35.26
C THR A 235 -24.66 47.61 35.76
N ASN A 236 -25.25 46.41 35.84
CA ASN A 236 -24.48 45.25 36.24
C ASN A 236 -23.44 44.89 35.17
N PRO A 237 -22.22 44.48 35.57
CA PRO A 237 -21.26 43.89 34.65
C PRO A 237 -21.84 42.65 33.98
N SER A 238 -21.46 42.38 32.72
CA SER A 238 -21.88 41.15 32.05
C SER A 238 -20.96 39.99 32.41
N SER A 239 -21.47 38.77 32.31
CA SER A 239 -20.63 37.58 32.35
C SER A 239 -19.68 37.53 31.15
N GLY A 240 -18.56 36.84 31.30
CA GLY A 240 -17.73 36.43 30.17
C GLY A 240 -18.41 35.32 29.39
N PHE A 241 -18.07 35.20 28.12
CA PHE A 241 -18.58 34.14 27.25
C PHE A 241 -17.76 32.86 27.43
N ASP A 242 -18.38 31.73 27.16
CA ASP A 242 -17.70 30.43 27.20
C ASP A 242 -16.71 30.32 26.04
N GLY A 243 -15.60 29.63 26.27
CA GLY A 243 -14.71 29.19 25.20
C GLY A 243 -15.38 28.08 24.40
N THR A 244 -15.06 27.98 23.10
CA THR A 244 -15.60 26.90 22.28
C THR A 244 -14.78 25.63 22.45
N ASN A 245 -15.39 24.48 22.19
CA ASN A 245 -14.67 23.21 22.23
C ASN A 245 -13.64 23.13 21.10
N GLY A 246 -12.55 22.41 21.34
CA GLY A 246 -11.69 21.90 20.29
C GLY A 246 -12.38 20.75 19.55
N SER A 247 -12.07 20.58 18.26
CA SER A 247 -12.58 19.44 17.49
C SER A 247 -11.66 18.24 17.67
N SER A 248 -12.22 17.03 17.52
CA SER A 248 -11.40 15.81 17.53
C SER A 248 -10.49 15.74 16.31
N GLY A 249 -9.36 15.04 16.46
CA GLY A 249 -8.53 14.62 15.34
C GLY A 249 -9.18 13.47 14.57
N MET A 250 -8.87 13.37 13.28
CA MET A 250 -9.36 12.27 12.44
C MET A 250 -8.51 11.02 12.63
N ARG A 251 -9.13 9.86 12.41
CA ARG A 251 -8.45 8.57 12.36
C ARG A 251 -7.47 8.53 11.17
N GLY A 252 -6.29 7.94 11.37
CA GLY A 252 -5.37 7.63 10.29
C GLY A 252 -5.89 6.47 9.43
N THR A 253 -5.65 6.49 8.13
CA THR A 253 -6.19 5.42 7.26
C THR A 253 -5.37 4.15 7.43
N ASP A 254 -6.02 3.01 7.19
CA ASP A 254 -5.34 1.71 7.20
C ASP A 254 -4.31 1.67 6.05
N GLY A 255 -3.22 0.94 6.27
CA GLY A 255 -2.26 0.60 5.20
C GLY A 255 -2.80 -0.55 4.37
N GLU A 256 -2.48 -0.56 3.08
CA GLU A 256 -2.96 -1.61 2.19
C GLU A 256 -2.17 -2.91 2.39
N SER A 257 -2.87 -4.04 2.24
CA SER A 257 -2.22 -5.34 2.16
C SER A 257 -1.40 -5.47 0.88
N ALA A 258 -0.22 -6.06 1.00
CA ALA A 258 0.60 -6.41 -0.13
C ALA A 258 -0.07 -7.45 -1.04
N LYS A 259 0.44 -7.55 -2.27
CA LYS A 259 0.05 -8.58 -3.23
C LYS A 259 0.98 -9.78 -3.12
N ALA A 260 0.43 -10.95 -3.43
CA ALA A 260 1.22 -12.14 -3.66
C ALA A 260 2.08 -11.96 -4.92
N GLY A 261 3.28 -12.54 -4.93
CA GLY A 261 4.11 -12.64 -6.11
C GLY A 261 3.47 -13.56 -7.16
N ASP A 262 3.61 -13.16 -8.41
CA ASP A 262 3.26 -14.02 -9.55
C ASP A 262 4.45 -14.89 -9.98
N LYS A 263 4.26 -15.63 -11.08
CA LYS A 263 5.06 -16.83 -11.36
C LYS A 263 6.06 -16.42 -12.42
N LEU A 264 7.33 -16.74 -12.21
CA LEU A 264 8.39 -16.48 -13.16
C LEU A 264 8.92 -17.80 -13.70
N THR A 265 8.67 -18.07 -14.98
CA THR A 265 9.22 -19.25 -15.65
C THR A 265 10.33 -18.85 -16.60
N ILE A 266 11.48 -19.48 -16.49
CA ILE A 266 12.67 -19.20 -17.28
C ILE A 266 13.13 -20.50 -17.92
N ALA A 267 13.26 -20.51 -19.25
CA ALA A 267 13.75 -21.64 -20.01
C ALA A 267 14.90 -21.19 -20.91
N CYS A 268 16.10 -21.73 -20.67
CA CYS A 268 17.28 -21.34 -21.41
C CYS A 268 18.22 -22.52 -21.66
N PRO A 269 18.51 -22.91 -22.92
CA PRO A 269 19.45 -23.97 -23.20
C PRO A 269 20.82 -23.76 -22.54
N TYR A 270 21.43 -22.57 -22.64
CA TYR A 270 22.80 -22.32 -22.14
C TYR A 270 22.86 -21.17 -21.13
N VAL A 271 23.33 -21.45 -19.91
CA VAL A 271 23.43 -20.44 -18.84
C VAL A 271 24.86 -20.32 -18.31
N ARG A 272 25.34 -19.09 -18.07
CA ARG A 272 26.67 -18.83 -17.51
C ARG A 272 26.68 -17.72 -16.47
N GLY A 273 27.48 -17.90 -15.42
CA GLY A 273 27.70 -16.92 -14.36
C GLY A 273 27.14 -17.35 -13.01
N THR A 274 27.14 -16.43 -12.05
CA THR A 274 26.40 -16.59 -10.80
C THR A 274 24.98 -16.07 -10.96
N VAL A 275 23.99 -16.93 -10.75
CA VAL A 275 22.57 -16.62 -10.89
C VAL A 275 21.94 -16.60 -9.51
N ASN A 276 21.45 -15.44 -9.08
CA ASN A 276 20.73 -15.30 -7.83
C ASN A 276 19.23 -15.26 -8.14
N LEU A 277 18.51 -16.32 -7.73
CA LEU A 277 17.07 -16.45 -7.87
C LEU A 277 16.41 -16.00 -6.57
N TRP A 278 15.55 -14.98 -6.63
CA TRP A 278 14.89 -14.43 -5.45
C TRP A 278 13.37 -14.49 -5.57
N SER A 279 12.72 -15.24 -4.68
CA SER A 279 11.28 -15.21 -4.53
C SER A 279 10.91 -14.37 -3.31
N ALA A 280 10.13 -13.32 -3.48
CA ALA A 280 9.75 -12.41 -2.40
C ALA A 280 8.27 -12.08 -2.40
N GLY A 281 7.63 -12.09 -1.23
CA GLY A 281 6.31 -11.49 -1.06
C GLY A 281 6.39 -9.96 -1.00
N GLY A 282 5.28 -9.29 -1.31
CA GLY A 282 5.19 -7.84 -1.10
C GLY A 282 5.07 -7.49 0.39
N ASN A 283 5.56 -6.32 0.77
CA ASN A 283 5.45 -5.80 2.14
C ASN A 283 4.13 -5.05 2.34
N GLY A 284 3.41 -5.35 3.42
CA GLY A 284 2.20 -4.61 3.76
C GLY A 284 2.50 -3.16 4.10
N GLY A 285 1.60 -2.25 3.72
CA GLY A 285 1.74 -0.84 4.01
C GLY A 285 1.53 -0.55 5.50
N ASN A 286 2.35 0.31 6.10
CA ASN A 286 2.10 0.83 7.44
C ASN A 286 0.77 1.60 7.50
N GLY A 287 0.04 1.50 8.61
CA GLY A 287 -1.12 2.33 8.88
C GLY A 287 -0.74 3.78 9.17
N GLY A 288 -1.64 4.71 8.84
CA GLY A 288 -1.44 6.14 9.09
C GLY A 288 -1.62 6.50 10.55
N ASP A 289 -0.85 7.45 11.05
CA ASP A 289 -1.00 7.97 12.42
C ASP A 289 -2.35 8.69 12.59
N GLY A 290 -2.95 8.62 13.78
CA GLY A 290 -4.15 9.38 14.12
C GLY A 290 -3.85 10.86 14.36
N GLY A 291 -4.77 11.73 13.96
CA GLY A 291 -4.65 13.17 14.17
C GLY A 291 -4.82 13.57 15.63
N HIS A 292 -4.11 14.59 16.10
CA HIS A 292 -4.28 15.10 17.47
C HIS A 292 -5.61 15.86 17.62
N GLY A 293 -6.25 15.76 18.78
CA GLY A 293 -7.42 16.57 19.13
C GLY A 293 -7.04 18.03 19.38
N GLY A 294 -7.92 18.95 18.99
CA GLY A 294 -7.75 20.38 19.23
C GLY A 294 -7.98 20.75 20.68
N ASN A 295 -7.26 21.75 21.21
CA ASN A 295 -7.49 22.21 22.58
C ASN A 295 -8.82 22.99 22.67
N GLY A 296 -9.48 22.95 23.81
CA GLY A 296 -10.63 23.81 24.09
C GLY A 296 -10.20 25.25 24.32
N GLY A 297 -11.03 26.20 23.90
CA GLY A 297 -10.83 27.62 24.13
C GLY A 297 -11.07 27.98 25.59
N LYS A 298 -10.38 28.99 26.09
CA LYS A 298 -10.55 29.48 27.47
C LYS A 298 -11.86 30.22 27.63
N GLY A 299 -12.47 30.15 28.81
CA GLY A 299 -13.63 30.97 29.16
C GLY A 299 -13.23 32.44 29.35
N GLY A 300 -14.08 33.35 28.87
CA GLY A 300 -13.90 34.78 29.05
C GLY A 300 -14.08 35.19 30.51
N ASN A 301 -13.27 36.14 30.99
CA ASN A 301 -13.44 36.69 32.34
C ASN A 301 -14.73 37.51 32.43
N GLY A 302 -15.40 37.46 33.58
CA GLY A 302 -16.57 38.29 33.86
C GLY A 302 -16.22 39.76 34.02
N GLY A 303 -17.18 40.63 33.70
CA GLY A 303 -17.04 42.07 33.88
C GLY A 303 -16.93 42.45 35.35
N TYR A 304 -16.18 43.51 35.65
CA TYR A 304 -16.06 44.07 36.99
C TYR A 304 -16.89 45.35 37.13
N GLY A 305 -17.36 45.67 38.34
CA GLY A 305 -18.01 46.94 38.63
C GLY A 305 -16.97 48.06 38.64
N SER A 306 -17.08 49.03 37.73
CA SER A 306 -16.23 50.21 37.70
C SER A 306 -16.96 51.41 38.31
N PHE A 307 -16.27 52.16 39.17
CA PHE A 307 -16.84 53.36 39.79
C PHE A 307 -16.97 54.46 38.74
N PHE A 308 -18.14 55.07 38.60
CA PHE A 308 -18.29 56.27 37.79
C PHE A 308 -17.67 57.45 38.55
N GLU A 309 -16.45 57.86 38.17
CA GLU A 309 -15.87 59.11 38.66
C GLU A 309 -16.62 60.26 37.97
N VAL A 310 -17.71 60.73 38.56
CA VAL A 310 -18.14 62.11 38.29
C VAL A 310 -17.02 62.97 38.85
N ILE A 311 -16.24 63.57 37.96
CA ILE A 311 -15.19 64.53 38.29
C ILE A 311 -15.88 65.75 38.91
N ASP A 312 -16.17 65.68 40.21
CA ASP A 312 -16.23 66.86 41.05
C ASP A 312 -14.97 66.86 41.92
N SER A 313 -14.11 67.80 41.58
CA SER A 313 -12.82 68.06 42.21
C SER A 313 -12.98 68.27 43.72
N ASN A 314 -12.88 67.18 44.50
CA ASN A 314 -12.16 67.10 45.80
C ASN A 314 -12.57 65.96 46.74
N HIS A 315 -13.43 65.01 46.36
CA HIS A 315 -13.78 63.90 47.26
C HIS A 315 -13.66 62.53 46.58
N ARG A 316 -12.45 61.97 46.55
CA ARG A 316 -12.24 60.53 46.30
C ARG A 316 -12.84 59.75 47.47
N HIS A 317 -14.13 59.43 47.40
CA HIS A 317 -14.71 58.41 48.26
C HIS A 317 -14.24 57.05 47.74
N ILE A 318 -13.16 56.52 48.32
CA ILE A 318 -12.79 55.13 48.20
C ILE A 318 -13.85 54.34 48.99
N THR A 319 -14.98 54.02 48.35
CA THR A 319 -15.92 53.06 48.92
C THR A 319 -15.27 51.70 48.79
N THR A 320 -15.01 51.08 49.94
CA THR A 320 -14.38 49.76 50.01
C THR A 320 -15.29 48.66 49.43
N ASN A 321 -16.60 48.88 49.26
CA ASN A 321 -17.48 47.81 48.78
C ASN A 321 -18.05 48.17 47.40
N SER A 322 -17.78 47.33 46.40
CA SER A 322 -18.50 47.38 45.10
C SER A 322 -19.97 47.07 45.34
N LEU A 323 -20.87 47.94 44.87
CA LEU A 323 -22.31 47.74 44.96
C LEU A 323 -22.85 46.89 43.80
N CYS A 324 -22.10 46.78 42.70
CA CYS A 324 -22.41 45.84 41.63
C CYS A 324 -21.88 44.44 41.95
N GLN A 325 -22.70 43.43 41.65
CA GLN A 325 -22.27 42.03 41.61
C GLN A 325 -21.37 41.83 40.39
N SER A 326 -20.18 41.27 40.58
CA SER A 326 -19.28 40.98 39.46
C SER A 326 -19.91 39.99 38.49
N GLY A 327 -19.68 40.18 37.19
CA GLY A 327 -20.08 39.21 36.18
C GLY A 327 -19.34 37.91 36.38
N LEU A 328 -19.98 36.77 36.08
CA LEU A 328 -19.34 35.46 36.18
C LEU A 328 -18.36 35.25 35.02
N GLY A 329 -17.24 34.56 35.27
CA GLY A 329 -16.41 34.04 34.19
C GLY A 329 -17.12 32.94 33.40
N GLY A 330 -16.93 32.93 32.09
CA GLY A 330 -17.43 31.88 31.19
C GLY A 330 -16.68 30.56 31.39
N ASN A 331 -17.27 29.45 30.99
CA ASN A 331 -16.64 28.13 31.06
C ASN A 331 -15.56 27.98 29.98
N GLY A 332 -14.51 27.22 30.27
CA GLY A 332 -13.59 26.75 29.24
C GLY A 332 -14.25 25.68 28.37
N GLY A 333 -13.94 25.69 27.08
CA GLY A 333 -14.35 24.66 26.15
C GLY A 333 -13.61 23.35 26.40
N ASN A 334 -14.23 22.22 26.06
CA ASN A 334 -13.58 20.92 26.14
C ASN A 334 -12.54 20.76 25.04
N GLY A 335 -11.47 19.99 25.31
CA GLY A 335 -10.55 19.53 24.28
C GLY A 335 -11.20 18.44 23.42
N GLY A 336 -10.80 18.37 22.15
CA GLY A 336 -11.18 17.29 21.25
C GLY A 336 -10.40 16.01 21.53
N ASP A 337 -10.95 14.88 21.10
CA ASP A 337 -10.29 13.58 21.22
C ASP A 337 -9.17 13.44 20.18
N GLY A 338 -8.14 12.67 20.49
CA GLY A 338 -7.18 12.20 19.49
C GLY A 338 -7.83 11.16 18.57
N GLY A 339 -7.49 11.19 17.30
CA GLY A 339 -7.88 10.17 16.34
C GLY A 339 -7.12 8.87 16.56
N ASP A 340 -7.74 7.74 16.23
CA ASP A 340 -7.07 6.43 16.25
C ASP A 340 -6.05 6.32 15.11
N GLY A 341 -5.02 5.50 15.29
CA GLY A 341 -4.14 5.07 14.21
C GLY A 341 -4.84 4.09 13.27
N GLY A 342 -4.42 4.09 12.01
CA GLY A 342 -4.80 3.07 11.03
C GLY A 342 -4.06 1.76 11.27
N ASN A 343 -4.68 0.64 10.91
CA ASN A 343 -4.05 -0.67 10.98
C ASN A 343 -3.00 -0.84 9.87
N GLY A 344 -1.98 -1.66 10.11
CA GLY A 344 -1.03 -2.06 9.09
C GLY A 344 -1.59 -3.11 8.13
N GLY A 345 -1.13 -3.09 6.88
CA GLY A 345 -1.48 -4.06 5.85
C GLY A 345 -0.78 -5.41 6.03
N HIS A 346 -1.41 -6.47 5.55
CA HIS A 346 -0.85 -7.82 5.60
C HIS A 346 0.31 -8.01 4.61
N SER A 347 1.24 -8.91 4.94
CA SER A 347 2.30 -9.35 4.01
C SER A 347 1.74 -10.19 2.86
N GLY A 348 2.37 -10.13 1.69
CA GLY A 348 2.06 -11.00 0.55
C GLY A 348 2.86 -12.32 0.54
N ASP A 349 2.33 -13.32 -0.17
CA ASP A 349 3.05 -14.55 -0.51
C ASP A 349 4.17 -14.29 -1.53
N GLY A 350 5.27 -15.06 -1.47
CA GLY A 350 6.30 -15.03 -2.50
C GLY A 350 5.86 -15.71 -3.80
N GLY A 351 6.38 -15.23 -4.94
CA GLY A 351 6.08 -15.78 -6.26
C GLY A 351 6.99 -16.96 -6.63
N ASP A 352 6.42 -18.04 -7.14
CA ASP A 352 7.20 -19.23 -7.54
C ASP A 352 8.10 -18.93 -8.76
N ILE A 353 9.32 -19.49 -8.77
CA ILE A 353 10.28 -19.40 -9.87
C ILE A 353 10.57 -20.80 -10.41
N TYR A 354 10.45 -20.98 -11.73
CA TYR A 354 10.81 -22.21 -12.43
C TYR A 354 11.94 -21.92 -13.40
N PHE A 355 13.15 -22.33 -13.05
CA PHE A 355 14.36 -22.10 -13.83
C PHE A 355 14.86 -23.40 -14.46
N SER A 356 14.84 -23.48 -15.80
CA SER A 356 15.27 -24.68 -16.54
C SER A 356 16.40 -24.37 -17.52
N TYR A 357 17.45 -25.18 -17.49
CA TYR A 357 18.58 -25.11 -18.41
C TYR A 357 19.15 -26.48 -18.79
N SER A 358 19.82 -26.56 -19.95
CA SER A 358 20.33 -27.83 -20.51
C SER A 358 21.87 -27.91 -20.50
N GLU A 359 22.54 -26.79 -20.69
CA GLU A 359 23.98 -26.65 -20.89
C GLU A 359 24.52 -25.44 -20.12
N GLY A 360 25.84 -25.39 -19.96
CA GLY A 360 26.54 -24.40 -19.16
C GLY A 360 26.96 -24.94 -17.78
N ASP A 361 27.54 -24.06 -16.98
CA ASP A 361 27.97 -24.35 -15.60
C ASP A 361 27.70 -23.14 -14.68
N PRO A 362 26.42 -22.78 -14.48
CA PRO A 362 26.08 -21.64 -13.66
C PRO A 362 26.19 -21.96 -12.16
N HIS A 363 26.66 -21.01 -11.38
CA HIS A 363 26.57 -21.08 -9.92
C HIS A 363 25.22 -20.51 -9.47
N ILE A 364 24.31 -21.37 -9.00
CA ILE A 364 22.95 -20.97 -8.64
C ILE A 364 22.84 -20.72 -7.14
N ASN A 365 22.39 -19.52 -6.77
CA ASN A 365 21.97 -19.16 -5.42
C ASN A 365 20.46 -18.95 -5.42
N CYS A 366 19.79 -19.42 -4.38
CA CYS A 366 18.35 -19.28 -4.25
C CYS A 366 18.01 -18.68 -2.89
N GLY A 367 17.05 -17.77 -2.85
CA GLY A 367 16.46 -17.29 -1.62
C GLY A 367 14.98 -17.02 -1.78
N ALA A 368 14.19 -17.54 -0.85
CA ALA A 368 12.76 -17.33 -0.82
C ALA A 368 12.35 -16.70 0.51
N PHE A 369 11.60 -15.61 0.44
CA PHE A 369 11.14 -14.87 1.60
C PHE A 369 9.66 -14.51 1.46
N GLN A 370 8.93 -14.61 2.56
CA GLN A 370 7.63 -13.97 2.67
C GLN A 370 7.80 -12.46 2.88
N GLY A 371 6.77 -11.69 2.50
CA GLY A 371 6.72 -10.27 2.79
C GLY A 371 6.72 -9.97 4.30
N PHE A 372 7.00 -8.72 4.63
CA PHE A 372 6.79 -8.19 5.98
C PHE A 372 5.41 -7.56 6.10
N ALA A 373 4.81 -7.63 7.28
CA ALA A 373 3.56 -6.94 7.54
C ALA A 373 3.82 -5.46 7.88
N GLY A 374 2.86 -4.61 7.56
CA GLY A 374 2.90 -3.19 7.89
C GLY A 374 2.74 -2.97 9.40
N ALA A 375 3.40 -1.96 9.93
CA ALA A 375 3.17 -1.51 11.31
C ALA A 375 1.81 -0.80 11.42
N GLY A 376 1.18 -0.88 12.59
CA GLY A 376 0.03 -0.03 12.90
C GLY A 376 0.43 1.42 13.13
N GLY A 377 -0.46 2.35 12.79
CA GLY A 377 -0.30 3.78 13.02
C GLY A 377 -0.36 4.14 14.50
N ARG A 378 0.30 5.23 14.87
CA ARG A 378 0.31 5.74 16.24
C ARG A 378 -1.01 6.44 16.57
N PRO A 379 -1.42 6.46 17.86
CA PRO A 379 -2.59 7.20 18.28
C PRO A 379 -2.34 8.71 18.24
N GLY A 380 -3.40 9.45 17.89
CA GLY A 380 -3.46 10.89 18.11
C GLY A 380 -3.59 11.22 19.59
N TRP A 381 -3.02 12.35 20.00
CA TRP A 381 -3.11 12.83 21.38
C TRP A 381 -4.38 13.64 21.60
N ARG A 382 -4.94 13.55 22.80
CA ARG A 382 -6.07 14.38 23.22
C ARG A 382 -5.74 15.87 23.24
N GLY A 383 -6.74 16.66 22.92
CA GLY A 383 -6.77 18.09 23.21
C GLY A 383 -6.98 18.34 24.71
N LYS A 384 -6.35 19.38 25.23
CA LYS A 384 -6.58 19.85 26.60
C LYS A 384 -7.89 20.64 26.67
N GLY A 385 -8.59 20.57 27.80
CA GLY A 385 -9.69 21.48 28.08
C GLY A 385 -9.19 22.90 28.34
N GLY A 386 -10.01 23.89 28.00
CA GLY A 386 -9.73 25.29 28.26
C GLY A 386 -9.95 25.66 29.72
N ASP A 387 -9.22 26.66 30.20
CA ASP A 387 -9.40 27.19 31.54
C ASP A 387 -10.74 27.90 31.68
N GLY A 388 -11.38 27.84 32.85
CA GLY A 388 -12.54 28.66 33.16
C GLY A 388 -12.18 30.14 33.34
N GLY A 389 -13.07 31.03 32.95
CA GLY A 389 -12.97 32.46 33.18
C GLY A 389 -13.07 32.82 34.66
N SER A 390 -12.44 33.94 35.04
CA SER A 390 -12.46 34.45 36.41
C SER A 390 -13.47 35.58 36.61
N THR A 391 -13.98 35.71 37.83
CA THR A 391 -14.56 36.96 38.33
C THR A 391 -13.52 37.80 39.04
N LEU A 392 -13.64 39.11 38.89
CA LEU A 392 -12.85 40.08 39.63
C LEU A 392 -13.77 40.77 40.65
N THR A 393 -13.54 40.50 41.93
CA THR A 393 -14.24 41.13 43.06
C THR A 393 -13.32 42.13 43.75
N ASN A 394 -13.82 43.34 43.99
CA ASN A 394 -13.09 44.38 44.72
C ASN A 394 -13.32 44.17 46.23
N THR A 395 -12.26 43.90 47.00
CA THR A 395 -12.33 43.59 48.44
C THR A 395 -12.13 44.80 49.34
N GLY A 396 -12.03 45.98 48.75
CA GLY A 396 -12.24 47.23 49.47
C GLY A 396 -11.09 47.86 50.20
N ASN A 397 -10.04 47.11 50.47
CA ASN A 397 -8.79 47.69 50.96
C ASN A 397 -7.82 48.04 49.81
N GLY A 398 -8.35 48.34 48.62
CA GLY A 398 -7.55 48.59 47.40
C GLY A 398 -7.04 47.32 46.72
N GLY A 399 -7.48 46.13 47.15
CA GLY A 399 -7.16 44.84 46.55
C GLY A 399 -8.27 44.32 45.64
N THR A 400 -7.88 43.64 44.55
CA THR A 400 -8.77 42.85 43.70
C THR A 400 -8.51 41.38 43.94
N GLU A 401 -9.53 40.62 44.33
CA GLU A 401 -9.47 39.16 44.36
C GLU A 401 -10.00 38.60 43.04
N SER A 402 -9.24 37.67 42.45
CA SER A 402 -9.62 36.95 41.23
C SER A 402 -10.01 35.54 41.60
N ASN A 403 -11.27 35.18 41.42
CA ASN A 403 -11.77 33.83 41.66
C ASN A 403 -12.20 33.20 40.34
N ILE A 404 -11.67 32.02 40.02
CA ILE A 404 -12.11 31.26 38.85
C ILE A 404 -13.53 30.77 39.13
N THR A 405 -14.51 31.29 38.40
CA THR A 405 -15.92 30.86 38.54
C THR A 405 -16.41 30.07 37.34
N GLY A 406 -15.78 30.25 36.18
CA GLY A 406 -16.00 29.39 35.03
C GLY A 406 -15.48 28.00 35.32
N LYS A 407 -16.18 26.97 34.82
CA LYS A 407 -15.68 25.60 34.91
C LYS A 407 -14.53 25.40 33.92
N PHE A 408 -13.55 24.60 34.31
CA PHE A 408 -12.55 24.09 33.39
C PHE A 408 -13.21 23.15 32.38
N GLY A 409 -12.79 23.26 31.12
CA GLY A 409 -13.11 22.27 30.12
C GLY A 409 -12.47 20.92 30.44
N GLN A 410 -13.11 19.85 29.99
CA GLN A 410 -12.55 18.50 30.08
C GLN A 410 -11.54 18.29 28.96
N ALA A 411 -10.44 17.59 29.26
CA ALA A 411 -9.57 17.09 28.21
C ALA A 411 -10.29 15.99 27.42
N GLY A 412 -9.93 15.85 26.14
CA GLY A 412 -10.40 14.72 25.34
C GLY A 412 -9.77 13.40 25.78
N ILE A 413 -9.92 12.38 24.95
CA ILE A 413 -9.33 11.04 25.14
C ILE A 413 -8.25 10.83 24.07
N ASP A 414 -7.16 10.17 24.43
CA ASP A 414 -6.14 9.79 23.44
C ASP A 414 -6.71 8.73 22.50
N GLY A 415 -6.31 8.78 21.23
CA GLY A 415 -6.64 7.73 20.29
C GLY A 415 -6.02 6.39 20.69
N LYS A 416 -6.39 5.34 19.96
CA LYS A 416 -5.80 4.01 20.05
C LYS A 416 -4.76 3.81 18.96
N SER A 417 -3.72 3.03 19.26
CA SER A 417 -2.81 2.56 18.21
C SER A 417 -3.57 1.68 17.22
N GLY A 418 -3.16 1.74 15.96
CA GLY A 418 -3.57 0.72 14.99
C GLY A 418 -2.89 -0.61 15.28
N GLU A 419 -3.56 -1.69 14.89
CA GLU A 419 -2.97 -3.03 14.97
C GLU A 419 -1.96 -3.23 13.83
N PRO A 420 -0.85 -3.96 14.07
CA PRO A 420 0.03 -4.36 12.98
C PRO A 420 -0.70 -5.31 12.03
N GLY A 421 -0.28 -5.30 10.76
CA GLY A 421 -0.74 -6.31 9.83
C GLY A 421 -0.28 -7.71 10.24
N GLU A 422 -1.02 -8.72 9.81
CA GLU A 422 -0.59 -10.11 10.01
C GLU A 422 0.48 -10.52 8.99
N ARG A 423 1.45 -11.29 9.48
CA ARG A 423 2.51 -11.87 8.65
C ARG A 423 2.09 -13.25 8.12
N THR A 424 1.03 -13.29 7.34
CA THR A 424 0.42 -14.52 6.79
C THR A 424 1.05 -15.00 5.49
N GLY A 425 1.93 -14.21 4.88
CA GLY A 425 2.58 -14.57 3.62
C GLY A 425 3.44 -15.81 3.76
N ASN A 426 3.36 -16.71 2.79
CA ASN A 426 4.24 -17.85 2.62
C ASN A 426 5.45 -17.46 1.78
N ALA A 427 6.61 -18.06 2.03
CA ALA A 427 7.72 -17.99 1.08
C ALA A 427 7.32 -18.70 -0.22
N GLY A 428 7.69 -18.12 -1.38
CA GLY A 428 7.52 -18.82 -2.65
C GLY A 428 8.54 -19.95 -2.80
N ARG A 429 8.45 -20.69 -3.90
CA ARG A 429 9.31 -21.85 -4.19
C ARG A 429 10.17 -21.60 -5.42
N ILE A 430 11.41 -22.06 -5.39
CA ILE A 430 12.35 -21.91 -6.50
C ILE A 430 12.73 -23.30 -6.99
N TYR A 431 12.35 -23.64 -8.21
CA TYR A 431 12.66 -24.92 -8.83
C TYR A 431 13.74 -24.73 -9.90
N VAL A 432 14.86 -25.43 -9.74
CA VAL A 432 15.97 -25.46 -10.69
C VAL A 432 16.00 -26.84 -11.35
N ASN A 433 15.75 -26.90 -12.66
CA ASN A 433 15.63 -28.16 -13.42
C ASN A 433 14.66 -29.17 -12.76
N GLY A 434 13.56 -28.65 -12.23
CA GLY A 434 12.51 -29.41 -11.53
C GLY A 434 12.80 -29.70 -10.06
N LYS A 435 14.03 -29.50 -9.57
CA LYS A 435 14.39 -29.73 -8.17
C LYS A 435 14.17 -28.49 -7.35
N LEU A 436 13.59 -28.64 -6.16
CA LEU A 436 13.47 -27.54 -5.22
C LEU A 436 14.87 -27.09 -4.77
N CYS A 437 15.10 -25.80 -4.92
CA CYS A 437 16.11 -25.01 -4.24
C CYS A 437 15.46 -24.46 -2.96
#